data_AF-A0A7W5S911-F1
#
_entry.id   AF-A0A7W5S911-F1
#
_cell.length_a   1.000
_cell.length_b   1.000
_cell.length_c   1.000
_cell.angle_alpha   90.00
_cell.angle_beta   90.00
_cell.angle_gamma   90.00
#
_symmetry.space_group_name_H-M   'P 1'
#
loop_
_entity.id
_entity.type
_entity.pdbx_description
1 polymer ?
#
loop_
_entity_poly.entity_id
_entity_poly.type
_entity_poly.pdbx_seq_one_letter_code
_entity_poly.pdbx_strand_id
1 'polypeptide(L)'
;MTGDGRQHRGRPTQPCLIRTKARTPLAAPRQHAQSSPRLHPTSQTRRRKPSRVPIKPALKFPADGAFHPIVGNPYYDEASVAVVDATTVKRAFRKSGKTVAEATVTLAADGQSSSSAFVDRTAPSGVEVTGTTVNARVAPAPAGAHALSGAWRETTETQVSDTGLVFTFAQDGKTMAFSTPTGISYAATIDGPPATVTGDPGWTKVALKQTGPTTLFETDYEGDTPIGTYSMSVSPDGTTMTTAVNDLKHGKTSTMVAHRQ
;
A
#
# COMPACT_ATOMS: atom_id res chain seq x y z
N MET A 1 -22.82 46.94 -41.52
CA MET A 1 -21.55 46.30 -41.94
C MET A 1 -20.48 47.07 -41.18
N THR A 2 -19.68 46.57 -40.25
CA THR A 2 -19.13 45.27 -39.83
C THR A 2 -18.55 45.58 -38.43
N GLY A 3 -18.63 44.80 -37.36
CA GLY A 3 -18.42 43.36 -37.22
C GLY A 3 -16.96 43.08 -36.81
N ASP A 4 -16.73 42.81 -35.52
CA ASP A 4 -15.61 42.09 -34.88
C ASP A 4 -14.16 42.62 -35.00
N GLY A 5 -13.23 42.39 -34.05
CA GLY A 5 -13.29 41.45 -32.93
C GLY A 5 -12.17 41.68 -31.90
N ARG A 6 -12.54 41.50 -30.63
CA ARG A 6 -11.61 41.40 -29.50
C ARG A 6 -10.91 40.04 -29.58
N GLN A 7 -9.60 40.05 -29.79
CA GLN A 7 -8.77 38.88 -29.53
C GLN A 7 -8.72 38.61 -28.02
N HIS A 8 -9.54 37.68 -27.54
CA HIS A 8 -9.28 36.96 -26.30
C HIS A 8 -8.08 36.04 -26.53
N ARG A 9 -6.87 36.50 -26.14
CA ARG A 9 -5.74 35.60 -25.92
C ARG A 9 -6.03 34.78 -24.67
N GLY A 10 -6.47 33.53 -24.87
CA GLY A 10 -6.54 32.54 -23.80
C GLY A 10 -5.15 32.38 -23.17
N ARG A 11 -5.07 32.51 -21.85
CA ARG A 11 -3.89 32.10 -21.09
C ARG A 11 -3.74 30.59 -21.26
N PRO A 12 -2.54 30.06 -21.59
CA PRO A 12 -2.29 28.63 -21.45
C PRO A 12 -2.43 28.28 -19.96
N THR A 13 -3.31 27.33 -19.66
CA THR A 13 -3.41 26.70 -18.34
C THR A 13 -2.06 26.04 -18.07
N GLN A 14 -1.26 26.64 -17.18
CA GLN A 14 -0.05 25.97 -16.70
C GLN A 14 -0.49 24.75 -15.88
N PRO A 15 0.05 23.55 -16.16
CA PRO A 15 -0.27 22.37 -15.37
C PRO A 15 0.16 22.60 -13.92
N CYS A 16 -0.75 22.36 -12.98
CA CYS A 16 -0.45 22.46 -11.56
C CYS A 16 0.30 21.19 -11.15
N LEU A 17 1.62 21.28 -11.03
CA LEU A 17 2.49 20.18 -10.58
C LEU A 17 2.60 20.21 -9.05
N ILE A 18 2.19 19.13 -8.40
CA ILE A 18 2.30 18.93 -6.96
C ILE A 18 3.12 17.66 -6.73
N ARG A 19 4.39 17.83 -6.36
CA ARG A 19 5.22 16.75 -5.84
C ARG A 19 5.06 16.70 -4.33
N THR A 20 4.83 15.51 -3.78
CA THR A 20 4.64 15.33 -2.34
C THR A 20 5.46 14.16 -1.82
N LYS A 21 5.77 14.22 -0.52
CA LYS A 21 6.38 13.13 0.25
C LYS A 21 5.48 12.76 1.40
N ALA A 22 5.03 11.51 1.44
CA ALA A 22 4.23 11.00 2.56
C ALA A 22 5.11 10.49 3.70
N ARG A 23 4.53 10.43 4.91
CA ARG A 23 5.14 9.70 6.05
C ARG A 23 4.98 8.18 5.94
N THR A 24 4.10 7.72 5.04
CA THR A 24 3.84 6.31 4.76
C THR A 24 3.42 6.20 3.29
N PRO A 25 3.75 5.14 2.54
CA PRO A 25 3.44 5.11 1.10
C PRO A 25 1.93 5.21 0.81
N LEU A 26 1.56 5.98 -0.23
CA LEU A 26 0.18 6.08 -0.74
C LEU A 26 -0.21 4.83 -1.54
N ALA A 27 0.76 4.21 -2.22
CA ALA A 27 0.56 3.08 -3.13
C ALA A 27 1.73 2.09 -3.12
N ALA A 28 2.40 1.87 -1.97
CA ALA A 28 3.25 0.69 -1.88
C ALA A 28 2.36 -0.53 -1.62
N PRO A 29 2.69 -1.70 -2.18
CA PRO A 29 2.12 -2.95 -1.69
C PRO A 29 2.46 -3.02 -0.20
N ARG A 30 1.51 -2.67 0.68
CA ARG A 30 1.57 -3.01 2.11
C ARG A 30 1.38 -4.53 2.22
N GLN A 31 2.27 -5.30 1.59
CA GLN A 31 2.25 -6.75 1.56
C GLN A 31 2.97 -7.37 2.75
N HIS A 32 3.60 -6.59 3.62
CA HIS A 32 4.43 -7.16 4.68
C HIS A 32 3.82 -7.15 6.08
N ALA A 33 2.56 -6.75 6.23
CA ALA A 33 1.80 -6.94 7.46
C ALA A 33 0.76 -8.06 7.32
N GLN A 34 1.16 -9.22 6.79
CA GLN A 34 0.37 -10.43 7.04
C GLN A 34 0.59 -10.87 8.48
N SER A 35 -0.42 -10.61 9.30
CA SER A 35 -0.56 -11.12 10.67
C SER A 35 -0.36 -12.64 10.71
N SER A 36 0.44 -13.10 11.68
CA SER A 36 0.76 -14.51 11.91
C SER A 36 -0.49 -15.40 12.09
N PRO A 37 -0.39 -16.71 11.81
CA PRO A 37 -1.53 -17.62 11.80
C PRO A 37 -2.11 -17.86 13.20
N ARG A 38 -3.44 -17.78 13.32
CA ARG A 38 -4.18 -18.41 14.45
C ARG A 38 -4.47 -19.85 14.11
N LEU A 39 -4.14 -20.75 15.03
CA LEU A 39 -4.76 -22.07 15.17
C LEU A 39 -5.90 -21.97 16.19
N HIS A 40 -7.02 -22.64 15.95
CA HIS A 40 -8.18 -22.70 16.84
C HIS A 40 -8.58 -24.15 17.10
N PRO A 41 -9.18 -24.43 18.27
CA PRO A 41 -10.23 -25.43 18.40
C PRO A 41 -11.61 -24.80 18.63
N THR A 42 -12.60 -25.62 18.31
CA THR A 42 -14.00 -25.35 17.97
C THR A 42 -14.92 -25.11 19.17
N SER A 43 -15.93 -24.24 19.03
CA SER A 43 -17.28 -24.48 19.57
C SER A 43 -18.31 -23.51 18.97
N GLN A 44 -19.47 -24.04 18.61
CA GLN A 44 -20.55 -23.39 17.88
C GLN A 44 -21.41 -22.49 18.77
N THR A 45 -21.84 -21.34 18.26
CA THR A 45 -23.17 -20.79 18.57
C THR A 45 -23.66 -19.88 17.43
N ARG A 46 -24.87 -20.13 16.95
CA ARG A 46 -25.55 -19.38 15.88
C ARG A 46 -25.84 -17.93 16.32
N ARG A 47 -25.26 -16.94 15.64
CA ARG A 47 -25.78 -15.56 15.55
C ARG A 47 -25.62 -15.02 14.12
N ARG A 48 -26.59 -14.19 13.71
CA ARG A 48 -26.84 -13.65 12.36
C ARG A 48 -25.56 -13.28 11.60
N LYS A 49 -25.43 -13.74 10.34
CA LYS A 49 -24.32 -13.44 9.41
C LYS A 49 -24.23 -11.93 9.15
N PRO A 50 -23.16 -11.22 9.58
CA PRO A 50 -22.71 -10.04 8.88
C PRO A 50 -22.09 -10.49 7.55
N SER A 51 -22.20 -9.67 6.51
CA SER A 51 -21.49 -9.87 5.24
C SER A 51 -20.00 -10.10 5.52
N ARG A 52 -19.57 -11.35 5.33
CA ARG A 52 -18.20 -11.77 5.59
C ARG A 52 -17.37 -11.31 4.40
N VAL A 53 -16.73 -10.14 4.51
CA VAL A 53 -15.61 -9.81 3.62
C VAL A 53 -14.63 -10.98 3.71
N PRO A 54 -14.30 -11.65 2.59
CA PRO A 54 -13.37 -12.77 2.63
C PRO A 54 -12.00 -12.23 3.00
N ILE A 55 -11.62 -12.39 4.27
CA ILE A 55 -10.23 -12.24 4.72
C ILE A 55 -9.41 -13.21 3.88
N LYS A 56 -8.45 -12.71 3.09
CA LYS A 56 -7.50 -13.58 2.37
C LYS A 56 -6.85 -14.53 3.40
N PRO A 57 -6.85 -15.85 3.17
CA PRO A 57 -6.27 -16.79 4.14
C PRO A 57 -4.82 -16.44 4.44
N ALA A 58 -4.43 -16.53 5.72
CA ALA A 58 -3.04 -16.40 6.12
C ALA A 58 -2.17 -17.38 5.32
N LEU A 59 -1.00 -16.92 4.86
CA LEU A 59 -0.04 -17.81 4.22
C LEU A 59 0.32 -18.96 5.17
N LYS A 60 0.28 -20.20 4.65
CA LYS A 60 0.55 -21.41 5.43
C LYS A 60 1.56 -22.28 4.70
N PHE A 61 2.79 -22.25 5.18
CA PHE A 61 3.88 -23.11 4.75
C PHE A 61 4.93 -23.24 5.90
N PRO A 62 5.79 -24.26 5.89
CA PRO A 62 6.83 -24.44 6.91
C PRO A 62 7.83 -23.27 6.96
N ALA A 63 8.35 -22.98 8.15
CA ALA A 63 9.44 -22.01 8.34
C ALA A 63 10.81 -22.70 8.26
N ASP A 64 11.04 -23.45 7.18
CA ASP A 64 12.22 -24.30 6.95
C ASP A 64 13.32 -23.64 6.10
N GLY A 65 13.11 -22.39 5.66
CA GLY A 65 14.01 -21.67 4.77
C GLY A 65 13.95 -22.11 3.30
N ALA A 66 13.13 -23.08 2.93
CA ALA A 66 12.85 -23.40 1.54
C ALA A 66 11.84 -22.40 0.94
N PHE A 67 11.81 -22.29 -0.39
CA PHE A 67 10.76 -21.56 -1.09
C PHE A 67 9.55 -22.46 -1.29
N HIS A 68 8.38 -21.96 -0.89
CA HIS A 68 7.10 -22.64 -1.01
C HIS A 68 6.18 -21.86 -1.95
N PRO A 69 5.39 -22.56 -2.79
CA PRO A 69 4.52 -21.92 -3.77
C PRO A 69 3.40 -21.11 -3.12
N ILE A 70 3.13 -19.92 -3.67
CA ILE A 70 2.06 -19.01 -3.26
C ILE A 70 1.13 -18.76 -4.44
N VAL A 71 -0.15 -19.03 -4.22
CA VAL A 71 -1.18 -18.88 -5.26
C VAL A 71 -1.94 -17.57 -5.08
N GLY A 72 -2.21 -16.88 -6.19
CA GLY A 72 -3.12 -15.73 -6.23
C GLY A 72 -2.55 -14.43 -5.67
N ASN A 73 -1.23 -14.34 -5.50
CA ASN A 73 -0.56 -13.08 -5.21
C ASN A 73 0.04 -12.49 -6.51
N PRO A 74 -0.31 -11.25 -6.89
CA PRO A 74 0.20 -10.67 -8.13
C PRO A 74 1.72 -10.43 -8.08
N TYR A 75 2.28 -10.15 -6.90
CA TYR A 75 3.63 -9.61 -6.75
C TYR A 75 4.71 -10.69 -6.52
N TYR A 76 4.33 -11.87 -6.03
CA TYR A 76 5.23 -13.01 -5.85
C TYR A 76 4.49 -14.34 -6.00
N ASP A 77 5.17 -15.38 -6.46
CA ASP A 77 4.66 -16.75 -6.62
C ASP A 77 5.32 -17.75 -5.68
N GLU A 78 6.35 -17.35 -4.94
CA GLU A 78 6.97 -18.17 -3.90
C GLU A 78 7.32 -17.32 -2.67
N ALA A 79 7.32 -17.95 -1.49
CA ALA A 79 7.76 -17.33 -0.25
C ALA A 79 8.59 -18.31 0.59
N SER A 80 9.51 -17.76 1.37
CA SER A 80 10.34 -18.49 2.30
C SER A 80 10.38 -17.79 3.65
N VAL A 81 10.39 -18.58 4.73
CA VAL A 81 10.65 -18.13 6.08
C VAL A 81 11.72 -19.05 6.67
N ALA A 82 12.84 -18.48 7.09
CA ALA A 82 13.90 -19.21 7.77
C ALA A 82 13.98 -18.75 9.23
N VAL A 83 13.90 -19.69 10.17
CA VAL A 83 14.21 -19.41 11.58
C VAL A 83 15.73 -19.29 11.72
N VAL A 84 16.21 -18.14 12.20
CA VAL A 84 17.64 -17.91 12.45
C VAL A 84 17.99 -18.29 13.88
N ASP A 85 17.19 -17.80 14.82
CA ASP A 85 17.30 -18.06 16.25
C ASP A 85 15.94 -17.80 16.93
N ALA A 86 15.89 -17.84 18.27
CA ALA A 86 14.65 -17.70 19.04
C ALA A 86 13.92 -16.34 18.87
N THR A 87 14.60 -15.30 18.42
CA THR A 87 14.06 -13.94 18.29
C THR A 87 14.15 -13.40 16.86
N THR A 88 14.72 -14.16 15.92
CA THR A 88 15.00 -13.68 14.57
C THR A 88 14.54 -14.66 13.49
N VAL A 89 13.85 -14.14 12.47
CA VAL A 89 13.56 -14.88 11.24
C VAL A 89 13.94 -14.06 10.01
N LYS A 90 14.30 -14.75 8.93
CA LYS A 90 14.44 -14.15 7.60
C LYS A 90 13.26 -14.53 6.73
N ARG A 91 12.81 -13.58 5.92
CA ARG A 91 11.76 -13.76 4.91
C ARG A 91 12.32 -13.43 3.54
N ALA A 92 11.93 -14.20 2.54
CA ALA A 92 12.23 -13.92 1.15
C ALA A 92 11.01 -14.24 0.27
N PHE A 93 10.83 -13.47 -0.79
CA PHE A 93 9.74 -13.62 -1.74
C PHE A 93 10.31 -13.64 -3.15
N ARG A 94 9.78 -14.51 -4.00
CA ARG A 94 10.19 -14.62 -5.40
C ARG A 94 9.02 -14.46 -6.35
N LYS A 95 9.34 -13.90 -7.51
CA LYS A 95 8.47 -13.93 -8.69
C LYS A 95 9.24 -14.56 -9.84
N SER A 96 8.72 -15.65 -10.39
CA SER A 96 9.29 -16.34 -11.54
C SER A 96 10.77 -16.67 -11.33
N GLY A 97 11.09 -17.19 -10.15
CA GLY A 97 12.45 -17.59 -9.74
C GLY A 97 13.39 -16.44 -9.34
N LYS A 98 12.98 -15.18 -9.45
CA LYS A 98 13.79 -14.01 -9.05
C LYS A 98 13.36 -13.49 -7.68
N THR A 99 14.31 -13.20 -6.81
CA THR A 99 14.02 -12.57 -5.51
C THR A 99 13.50 -11.15 -5.71
N VAL A 100 12.28 -10.89 -5.24
CA VAL A 100 11.61 -9.59 -5.38
C VAL A 100 11.47 -8.85 -4.06
N ALA A 101 11.55 -9.53 -2.92
CA ALA A 101 11.59 -8.88 -1.62
C ALA A 101 12.27 -9.76 -0.58
N GLU A 102 12.96 -9.12 0.37
CA GLU A 102 13.61 -9.79 1.50
C GLU A 102 13.42 -8.96 2.77
N ALA A 103 13.35 -9.64 3.91
CA ALA A 103 13.29 -8.98 5.20
C ALA A 103 13.94 -9.80 6.31
N THR A 104 14.58 -9.10 7.27
CA THR A 104 14.99 -9.70 8.55
C THR A 104 14.08 -9.15 9.63
N VAL A 105 13.40 -10.05 10.34
CA VAL A 105 12.47 -9.71 11.43
C VAL A 105 13.11 -10.07 12.76
N THR A 106 13.13 -9.13 13.69
CA THR A 106 13.74 -9.30 15.01
C THR A 106 12.77 -8.90 16.12
N LEU A 107 12.67 -9.73 17.15
CA LEU A 107 11.92 -9.48 18.37
C LEU A 107 12.80 -8.73 19.37
N ALA A 108 12.28 -7.64 19.94
CA ALA A 108 12.94 -6.92 21.04
C ALA A 108 12.99 -7.78 22.32
N ALA A 109 13.92 -7.47 23.21
CA ALA A 109 14.13 -8.24 24.45
C ALA A 109 12.89 -8.24 25.38
N ASP A 110 12.08 -7.19 25.34
CA ASP A 110 10.82 -7.09 26.09
C ASP A 110 9.72 -8.02 25.56
N GLY A 111 9.93 -8.61 24.38
CA GLY A 111 8.95 -9.40 23.66
C GLY A 111 7.72 -8.63 23.19
N GLN A 112 7.63 -7.32 23.43
CA GLN A 112 6.47 -6.46 23.11
C GLN A 112 6.60 -5.75 21.77
N SER A 113 7.82 -5.63 21.24
CA SER A 113 8.10 -4.97 19.97
C SER A 113 8.81 -5.89 18.99
N SER A 114 8.50 -5.77 17.70
CA SER A 114 9.29 -6.40 16.63
C SER A 114 9.61 -5.39 15.54
N SER A 115 10.79 -5.53 14.93
CA SER A 115 11.23 -4.73 13.79
C SER A 115 11.48 -5.61 12.58
N SER A 116 11.29 -5.08 11.37
CA SER A 116 11.57 -5.77 10.12
C SER A 116 12.29 -4.85 9.15
N ALA A 117 13.61 -4.99 9.02
CA ALA A 117 14.38 -4.34 7.97
C ALA A 117 14.12 -5.05 6.64
N PHE A 118 13.78 -4.31 5.58
CA PHE A 118 13.36 -4.88 4.30
C PHE A 118 14.00 -4.20 3.09
N VAL A 119 14.04 -4.96 1.99
CA VAL A 119 14.32 -4.49 0.64
C VAL A 119 13.24 -5.04 -0.30
N ASP A 120 12.61 -4.15 -1.06
CA ASP A 120 11.58 -4.44 -2.06
C ASP A 120 12.09 -4.05 -3.45
N ARG A 121 11.97 -4.98 -4.39
CA ARG A 121 12.44 -4.92 -5.79
C ARG A 121 11.30 -5.13 -6.78
N THR A 122 10.06 -5.03 -6.33
CA THR A 122 8.86 -5.17 -7.18
C THR A 122 8.62 -3.95 -8.06
N ALA A 123 9.31 -2.83 -7.81
CA ALA A 123 9.19 -1.59 -8.55
C ALA A 123 9.48 -1.80 -10.07
N PRO A 124 8.58 -1.37 -10.96
CA PRO A 124 8.78 -1.44 -12.42
C PRO A 124 10.03 -0.75 -12.92
N SER A 125 10.41 0.35 -12.27
CA SER A 125 11.64 1.10 -12.58
C SER A 125 12.93 0.33 -12.28
N GLY A 126 12.84 -0.76 -11.51
CA GLY A 126 14.00 -1.48 -10.98
C GLY A 126 14.66 -0.80 -9.77
N VAL A 127 14.17 0.35 -9.33
CA VAL A 127 14.70 1.04 -8.14
C VAL A 127 14.20 0.35 -6.88
N GLU A 128 15.12 -0.04 -6.00
CA GLU A 128 14.78 -0.67 -4.73
C GLU A 128 14.11 0.30 -3.76
N VAL A 129 13.13 -0.20 -3.01
CA VAL A 129 12.55 0.49 -1.85
C VAL A 129 13.02 -0.25 -0.60
N THR A 130 13.70 0.47 0.29
CA THR A 130 14.17 -0.07 1.57
C THR A 130 13.42 0.57 2.74
N GLY A 131 13.49 -0.07 3.90
CA GLY A 131 12.92 0.50 5.12
C GLY A 131 12.98 -0.44 6.32
N THR A 132 12.35 -0.01 7.40
CA THR A 132 12.17 -0.77 8.63
C THR A 132 10.74 -0.62 9.09
N THR A 133 9.97 -1.69 9.18
CA THR A 133 8.67 -1.68 9.85
C THR A 133 8.83 -1.97 11.34
N VAL A 134 8.04 -1.30 12.18
CA VAL A 134 8.05 -1.51 13.63
C VAL A 134 6.65 -1.86 14.09
N ASN A 135 6.50 -2.96 14.82
CA ASN A 135 5.22 -3.47 15.28
C ASN A 135 5.18 -3.64 16.80
N ALA A 136 4.05 -3.26 17.40
CA ALA A 136 3.72 -3.56 18.79
C ALA A 136 2.87 -4.83 18.87
N ARG A 137 3.11 -5.63 19.92
CA ARG A 137 2.35 -6.86 20.17
C ARG A 137 0.93 -6.53 20.60
N VAL A 138 -0.04 -7.24 20.02
CA VAL A 138 -1.46 -7.15 20.33
C VAL A 138 -1.94 -8.41 21.07
N ALA A 139 -1.36 -9.57 20.75
CA ALA A 139 -1.65 -10.81 21.45
C ALA A 139 -0.41 -11.71 21.50
N PRO A 140 -0.24 -12.50 22.58
CA PRO A 140 0.89 -13.42 22.70
C PRO A 140 0.84 -14.54 21.66
N ALA A 141 1.99 -15.17 21.44
CA ALA A 141 2.08 -16.42 20.71
C ALA A 141 1.31 -17.54 21.44
N PRO A 142 0.74 -18.52 20.70
CA PRO A 142 0.36 -19.80 21.32
C PRO A 142 1.55 -20.44 22.03
N ALA A 143 1.30 -21.16 23.13
CA ALA A 143 2.34 -21.88 23.85
C ALA A 143 3.08 -22.86 22.92
N GLY A 144 4.41 -22.91 23.03
CA GLY A 144 5.27 -23.76 22.19
C GLY A 144 5.53 -23.23 20.77
N ALA A 145 4.93 -22.10 20.38
CA ALA A 145 5.24 -21.46 19.10
C ALA A 145 6.51 -20.59 19.20
N HIS A 146 7.11 -20.29 18.04
CA HIS A 146 8.23 -19.35 17.94
C HIS A 146 7.87 -17.98 18.54
N ALA A 147 8.80 -17.28 19.20
CA ALA A 147 8.52 -16.06 19.96
C ALA A 147 7.96 -14.90 19.11
N LEU A 148 8.31 -14.86 17.82
CA LEU A 148 7.75 -13.92 16.84
C LEU A 148 6.31 -14.23 16.42
N SER A 149 5.76 -15.39 16.78
CA SER A 149 4.35 -15.71 16.55
C SER A 149 3.44 -14.80 17.40
N GLY A 150 2.19 -14.64 16.98
CA GLY A 150 1.19 -13.85 17.71
C GLY A 150 0.48 -12.82 16.83
N ALA A 151 -0.19 -11.86 17.46
CA ALA A 151 -0.81 -10.75 16.75
C ALA A 151 0.02 -9.49 16.96
N TRP A 152 0.24 -8.77 15.86
CA TRP A 152 1.08 -7.58 15.79
C TRP A 152 0.33 -6.43 15.13
N ARG A 153 0.65 -5.20 15.53
CA ARG A 153 0.14 -3.97 14.93
C ARG A 153 1.30 -3.04 14.62
N GLU A 154 1.39 -2.61 13.37
CA GLU A 154 2.38 -1.63 12.92
C GLU A 154 2.22 -0.30 13.67
N THR A 155 3.34 0.35 13.96
CA THR A 155 3.43 1.62 14.67
C THR A 155 3.82 2.75 13.72
N THR A 156 3.78 3.98 14.22
CA THR A 156 4.21 5.19 13.49
C THR A 156 5.73 5.32 13.37
N GLU A 157 6.50 4.42 13.98
CA GLU A 157 7.97 4.45 13.95
C GLU A 157 8.54 3.83 12.67
N THR A 158 7.70 3.18 11.86
CA THR A 158 8.06 2.62 10.57
C THR A 158 8.71 3.65 9.65
N GLN A 159 9.86 3.30 9.07
CA GLN A 159 10.62 4.12 8.14
C GLN A 159 10.64 3.47 6.76
N VAL A 160 10.55 4.29 5.72
CA VAL A 160 10.65 3.88 4.31
C VAL A 160 11.54 4.88 3.59
N SER A 161 12.36 4.39 2.66
CA SER A 161 13.17 5.24 1.78
C SER A 161 12.33 6.24 0.99
N ASP A 162 12.94 7.39 0.67
CA ASP A 162 12.26 8.49 -0.02
C ASP A 162 11.64 8.07 -1.36
N THR A 163 12.29 7.17 -2.10
CA THR A 163 11.78 6.59 -3.34
C THR A 163 10.40 5.94 -3.17
N GLY A 164 10.14 5.31 -2.01
CA GLY A 164 8.86 4.69 -1.68
C GLY A 164 7.82 5.64 -1.09
N LEU A 165 8.19 6.89 -0.78
CA LEU A 165 7.33 7.87 -0.11
C LEU A 165 6.94 9.06 -0.99
N VAL A 166 7.62 9.25 -2.12
CA VAL A 166 7.37 10.37 -3.03
C VAL A 166 6.40 9.96 -4.14
N PHE A 167 5.44 10.84 -4.42
CA PHE A 167 4.57 10.75 -5.59
C PHE A 167 4.29 12.15 -6.14
N THR A 168 3.81 12.20 -7.36
CA THR A 168 3.51 13.45 -8.06
C THR A 168 2.12 13.41 -8.62
N PHE A 169 1.33 14.43 -8.31
CA PHE A 169 0.09 14.75 -9.00
C PHE A 169 0.30 15.93 -9.94
N ALA A 170 -0.25 15.85 -11.15
CA ALA A 170 -0.29 16.95 -12.09
C ALA A 170 -1.69 17.07 -12.69
N GLN A 171 -2.33 18.23 -12.50
CA GLN A 171 -3.66 18.48 -13.04
C GLN A 171 -3.59 19.41 -14.26
N ASP A 172 -4.23 18.99 -15.35
CA ASP A 172 -4.54 19.82 -16.52
C ASP A 172 -6.02 19.69 -16.87
N GLY A 173 -6.78 20.78 -16.67
CA GLY A 173 -8.23 20.77 -16.76
C GLY A 173 -8.86 19.69 -15.86
N LYS A 174 -9.56 18.73 -16.47
CA LYS A 174 -10.16 17.57 -15.79
C LYS A 174 -9.23 16.35 -15.74
N THR A 175 -8.08 16.38 -16.39
CA THR A 175 -7.14 15.25 -16.37
C THR A 175 -6.21 15.39 -15.18
N MET A 176 -6.12 14.33 -14.38
CA MET A 176 -5.17 14.18 -13.30
C MET A 176 -4.17 13.11 -13.70
N ALA A 177 -2.89 13.48 -13.77
CA ALA A 177 -1.79 12.55 -13.92
C ALA A 177 -1.17 12.25 -12.55
N PHE A 178 -0.81 10.99 -12.34
CA PHE A 178 -0.11 10.49 -11.16
C PHE A 178 1.15 9.76 -11.59
N SER A 179 2.24 9.93 -10.83
CA SER A 179 3.46 9.14 -11.01
C SER A 179 4.26 8.96 -9.72
N THR A 180 5.00 7.86 -9.62
CA THR A 180 5.96 7.59 -8.54
C THR A 180 7.38 7.41 -9.11
N PRO A 181 8.43 7.63 -8.30
CA PRO A 181 9.80 7.24 -8.67
C PRO A 181 9.96 5.74 -8.94
N THR A 182 9.08 4.91 -8.37
CA THR A 182 9.10 3.46 -8.58
C THR A 182 8.58 3.04 -9.96
N GLY A 183 8.02 3.96 -10.75
CA GLY A 183 7.54 3.71 -12.11
C GLY A 183 6.05 3.35 -12.20
N ILE A 184 5.28 3.61 -11.15
CA ILE A 184 3.82 3.48 -11.17
C ILE A 184 3.23 4.80 -11.67
N SER A 185 2.26 4.73 -12.58
CA SER A 185 1.63 5.95 -13.13
C SER A 185 0.23 5.73 -13.66
N TYR A 186 -0.55 6.81 -13.73
CA TYR A 186 -1.80 6.85 -14.47
C TYR A 186 -2.08 8.25 -15.01
N ALA A 187 -3.02 8.35 -15.97
CA ALA A 187 -3.69 9.58 -16.35
C ALA A 187 -5.20 9.32 -16.36
N ALA A 188 -5.93 9.99 -15.47
CA ALA A 188 -7.35 9.76 -15.25
C ALA A 188 -8.16 11.05 -15.41
N THR A 189 -9.35 10.95 -15.97
CA THR A 189 -10.29 12.08 -16.06
C THR A 189 -11.12 12.13 -14.79
N ILE A 190 -11.11 13.28 -14.10
CA ILE A 190 -11.96 13.58 -12.95
C ILE A 190 -13.44 13.51 -13.37
N ASP A 191 -14.23 12.78 -12.59
CA ASP A 191 -15.62 12.43 -12.86
C ASP A 191 -15.82 11.65 -14.17
N GLY A 192 -14.75 11.01 -14.67
CA GLY A 192 -14.74 10.15 -15.84
C GLY A 192 -14.84 8.65 -15.51
N PRO A 193 -14.79 7.79 -16.55
CA PRO A 193 -14.69 6.35 -16.34
C PRO A 193 -13.34 5.96 -15.71
N PRO A 194 -13.22 4.75 -15.11
CA PRO A 194 -11.95 4.26 -14.59
C PRO A 194 -10.84 4.23 -15.65
N ALA A 195 -9.67 4.75 -15.32
CA ALA A 195 -8.48 4.74 -16.14
C ALA A 195 -7.55 3.58 -15.76
N THR A 196 -6.70 3.15 -16.71
CA THR A 196 -5.71 2.09 -16.46
C THR A 196 -4.52 2.63 -15.69
N VAL A 197 -4.01 1.81 -14.77
CA VAL A 197 -2.77 2.06 -14.04
C VAL A 197 -1.64 1.28 -14.71
N THR A 198 -0.50 1.94 -14.87
CA THR A 198 0.72 1.34 -15.44
C THR A 198 1.69 1.01 -14.31
N GLY A 199 2.32 -0.16 -14.41
CA GLY A 199 3.42 -0.56 -13.53
C GLY A 199 3.01 -1.36 -12.29
N ASP A 200 1.72 -1.46 -11.94
CA ASP A 200 1.30 -2.23 -10.76
C ASP A 200 0.45 -3.45 -11.16
N PRO A 201 0.86 -4.69 -10.82
CA PRO A 201 0.09 -5.89 -11.13
C PRO A 201 -1.12 -6.12 -10.20
N GLY A 202 -1.15 -5.48 -9.02
CA GLY A 202 -2.24 -5.58 -8.03
C GLY A 202 -3.13 -4.34 -7.94
N TRP A 203 -2.77 -3.25 -8.62
CA TRP A 203 -3.57 -2.04 -8.81
C TRP A 203 -3.66 -1.73 -10.31
N THR A 204 -4.77 -2.14 -10.92
CA THR A 204 -4.89 -2.17 -12.38
C THR A 204 -5.68 -1.00 -12.95
N LYS A 205 -6.60 -0.41 -12.16
CA LYS A 205 -7.41 0.74 -12.56
C LYS A 205 -7.65 1.69 -11.40
N VAL A 206 -7.94 2.94 -11.77
CA VAL A 206 -8.24 4.03 -10.85
C VAL A 206 -9.44 4.83 -11.36
N ALA A 207 -10.34 5.25 -10.47
CA ALA A 207 -11.43 6.18 -10.79
C ALA A 207 -11.37 7.39 -9.85
N LEU A 208 -11.53 8.58 -10.42
CA LEU A 208 -11.42 9.85 -9.70
C LEU A 208 -12.73 10.60 -9.70
N LYS A 209 -13.09 11.15 -8.55
CA LYS A 209 -14.25 12.03 -8.37
C LYS A 209 -13.85 13.26 -7.59
N GLN A 210 -14.26 14.45 -8.04
CA GLN A 210 -14.09 15.65 -7.23
C GLN A 210 -15.25 15.78 -6.25
N THR A 211 -14.95 15.76 -4.95
CA THR A 211 -15.97 15.80 -3.87
C THR A 211 -15.97 17.11 -3.10
N GLY A 212 -15.02 18.00 -3.38
CA GLY A 212 -14.97 19.37 -2.87
C GLY A 212 -13.96 20.23 -3.63
N PRO A 213 -13.85 21.53 -3.31
CA PRO A 213 -12.94 22.45 -4.00
C PRO A 213 -11.47 22.02 -3.94
N THR A 214 -11.05 21.39 -2.83
CA THR A 214 -9.69 20.91 -2.58
C THR A 214 -9.63 19.43 -2.23
N THR A 215 -10.69 18.67 -2.56
CA THR A 215 -10.82 17.25 -2.20
C THR A 215 -11.05 16.38 -3.43
N LEU A 216 -10.16 15.41 -3.61
CA LEU A 216 -10.25 14.35 -4.61
C LEU A 216 -10.58 13.04 -3.92
N PHE A 217 -11.56 12.31 -4.46
CA PHE A 217 -11.88 10.96 -4.04
C PHE A 217 -11.43 9.97 -5.10
N GLU A 218 -10.60 9.02 -4.70
CA GLU A 218 -10.02 7.99 -5.56
C GLU A 218 -10.56 6.61 -5.16
N THR A 219 -10.87 5.78 -6.15
CA THR A 219 -11.16 4.36 -5.97
C THR A 219 -10.18 3.55 -6.80
N ASP A 220 -9.49 2.61 -6.14
CA ASP A 220 -8.54 1.70 -6.75
C ASP A 220 -9.18 0.35 -7.01
N TYR A 221 -8.74 -0.30 -8.09
CA TYR A 221 -9.26 -1.59 -8.53
C TYR A 221 -8.16 -2.61 -8.83
N GLU A 222 -8.43 -3.88 -8.51
CA GLU A 222 -7.74 -5.07 -9.01
C GLU A 222 -8.71 -5.78 -9.97
N GLY A 223 -8.43 -5.71 -11.28
CA GLY A 223 -9.42 -5.99 -12.32
C GLY A 223 -10.64 -5.07 -12.17
N ASP A 224 -11.83 -5.65 -12.07
CA ASP A 224 -13.09 -4.92 -11.82
C ASP A 224 -13.45 -4.81 -10.34
N THR A 225 -12.62 -5.34 -9.44
CA THR A 225 -12.91 -5.37 -8.00
C THR A 225 -12.32 -4.15 -7.31
N PRO A 226 -13.12 -3.30 -6.63
CA PRO A 226 -12.59 -2.23 -5.80
C PRO A 226 -11.75 -2.79 -4.64
N ILE A 227 -10.55 -2.27 -4.46
CA ILE A 227 -9.60 -2.71 -3.43
C ILE A 227 -9.30 -1.63 -2.38
N GLY A 228 -9.55 -0.37 -2.70
CA GLY A 228 -9.32 0.75 -1.77
C GLY A 228 -10.05 2.02 -2.20
N THR A 229 -10.32 2.87 -1.22
CA THR A 229 -10.80 4.24 -1.47
C THR A 229 -10.00 5.25 -0.67
N TYR A 230 -9.75 6.41 -1.27
CA TYR A 230 -8.89 7.45 -0.72
C TYR A 230 -9.60 8.80 -0.84
N SER A 231 -9.82 9.46 0.29
CA SER A 231 -10.28 10.85 0.31
C SER A 231 -9.09 11.75 0.59
N MET A 232 -8.61 12.43 -0.44
CA MET A 232 -7.41 13.28 -0.43
C MET A 232 -7.82 14.74 -0.36
N SER A 233 -7.48 15.43 0.74
CA SER A 233 -7.75 16.85 0.93
C SER A 233 -6.46 17.64 1.06
N VAL A 234 -6.30 18.66 0.22
CA VAL A 234 -5.16 19.59 0.28
C VAL A 234 -5.47 20.72 1.28
N SER A 235 -4.49 21.08 2.11
CA SER A 235 -4.61 22.18 3.07
C SER A 235 -4.78 23.53 2.35
N PRO A 236 -5.40 24.55 2.98
CA PRO A 236 -5.62 25.84 2.34
C PRO A 236 -4.34 26.55 1.86
N ASP A 237 -3.23 26.35 2.58
CA ASP A 237 -1.89 26.85 2.22
C ASP A 237 -1.18 26.00 1.14
N GLY A 238 -1.81 24.90 0.72
CA GLY A 238 -1.29 23.97 -0.28
C GLY A 238 -0.11 23.11 0.19
N THR A 239 0.36 23.23 1.43
CA THR A 239 1.61 22.62 1.88
C THR A 239 1.48 21.15 2.28
N THR A 240 0.26 20.71 2.60
CA THR A 240 -0.01 19.33 3.00
C THR A 240 -1.21 18.75 2.27
N MET A 241 -1.18 17.44 2.08
CA MET A 241 -2.32 16.63 1.65
C MET A 241 -2.59 15.59 2.73
N THR A 242 -3.81 15.58 3.26
CA THR A 242 -4.28 14.55 4.18
C THR A 242 -5.15 13.56 3.42
N THR A 243 -4.83 12.28 3.52
CA THR A 243 -5.55 11.20 2.86
C THR A 243 -6.15 10.28 3.89
N ALA A 244 -7.49 10.20 3.91
CA ALA A 244 -8.20 9.14 4.62
C ALA A 244 -8.27 7.90 3.71
N VAL A 245 -7.72 6.79 4.19
CA VAL A 245 -7.60 5.53 3.44
C VAL A 245 -8.58 4.52 4.01
N ASN A 246 -9.32 3.85 3.13
CA ASN A 246 -10.10 2.67 3.43
C ASN A 246 -9.62 1.52 2.54
N ASP A 247 -8.86 0.60 3.13
CA ASP A 247 -8.38 -0.62 2.50
C ASP A 247 -9.50 -1.66 2.54
N LEU A 248 -10.19 -1.81 1.41
CA LEU A 248 -11.30 -2.75 1.26
C LEU A 248 -10.82 -4.20 1.21
N LYS A 249 -9.58 -4.43 0.77
CA LYS A 249 -8.97 -5.76 0.65
C LYS A 249 -8.70 -6.38 2.02
N HIS A 250 -8.36 -5.57 3.02
CA HIS A 250 -8.06 -6.02 4.38
C HIS A 250 -9.02 -5.51 5.47
N GLY A 251 -10.01 -4.69 5.10
CA GLY A 251 -10.98 -4.12 6.03
C GLY A 251 -10.32 -3.23 7.08
N LYS A 252 -9.39 -2.37 6.65
CA LYS A 252 -8.61 -1.47 7.52
C LYS A 252 -8.77 -0.03 7.07
N THR A 253 -8.65 0.89 8.02
CA THR A 253 -8.57 2.31 7.76
C THR A 253 -7.25 2.87 8.25
N SER A 254 -6.76 3.91 7.59
CA SER A 254 -5.60 4.66 8.04
C SER A 254 -5.66 6.11 7.56
N THR A 255 -4.79 6.95 8.10
CA THR A 255 -4.59 8.30 7.61
C THR A 255 -3.15 8.46 7.18
N MET A 256 -2.95 9.10 6.04
CA MET A 256 -1.65 9.47 5.53
C MET A 256 -1.58 10.99 5.43
N VAL A 257 -0.43 11.56 5.78
CA VAL A 257 -0.13 12.97 5.54
C VAL A 257 1.06 13.04 4.61
N ALA A 258 0.88 13.75 3.50
CA ALA A 258 1.94 14.08 2.56
C ALA A 258 2.27 15.57 2.62
N HIS A 259 3.55 15.88 2.56
CA HIS A 259 4.08 17.23 2.55
C HIS A 259 4.52 17.58 1.14
N ARG A 260 4.09 18.73 0.62
CA ARG A 260 4.58 19.24 -0.66
C ARG A 260 6.09 19.43 -0.61
N GLN A 261 6.78 19.04 -1.69
CA GLN A 261 8.21 19.26 -1.88
C GLN A 261 8.48 20.52 -2.68
#